data_AF-A0A0N4T669-F1
#
_entry.id   AF-A0A0N4T669-F1
#
_cell.length_a   1.000
_cell.length_b   1.000
_cell.length_c   1.000
_cell.angle_alpha   90.00
_cell.angle_beta   90.00
_cell.angle_gamma   90.00
#
_symmetry.space_group_name_H-M   'P 1'
#
loop_
_entity.id
_entity.type
_entity.pdbx_description
1 polymer ?
#
loop_
_entity_poly.entity_id
_entity_poly.type
_entity_poly.pdbx_seq_one_letter_code
_entity_poly.pdbx_strand_id
1 'polypeptide(L)'
;MEASIMGQFTHENVIRLIGVVTKNEPIMIVIEYMENGSLDQFLRKNDNGVLKLMQIIEMLRGIAAGMKYLTEKGFVHRDLAARNVLVDSNLLCKIADFGLSRGVEGSVEQEYTTNGGKIPVRWTAPEAITHRKFTAASDVWSFGVVMWEVCSFGERPYWDWTNQKVISEITLGYRLPSPMDTPISLHNLMLQCWHIDRHKRPTFAQILKILEEYVRQPALIYSDGICLDNTTLSNVGFSTFGTLPRTLDAEISAASLSLSSQLSLDEFLKRIGLGHCALKLNMAGVSRVSDLIRLGHIDLLSYGLIAEEVQMIRNALKRLCPTTTLQHMRNRPEHQRLPPPHHFSPQLHSPVRTSSRLATMPRVLSSISTSNKDSFFV
;
A
#
# COMPACT_ATOMS: atom_id res chain seq x y z
N MET A 1 31.49 0.65 6.87
CA MET A 1 30.89 -0.47 6.12
C MET A 1 29.65 -0.01 5.35
N GLU A 2 28.71 0.69 5.99
CA GLU A 2 27.50 1.19 5.31
C GLU A 2 27.83 2.18 4.17
N ALA A 3 28.63 3.22 4.43
CA ALA A 3 29.02 4.18 3.39
C ALA A 3 29.73 3.54 2.18
N SER A 4 30.55 2.50 2.38
CA SER A 4 31.19 1.78 1.26
C SER A 4 30.22 0.99 0.41
N ILE A 5 29.08 0.55 0.97
CA ILE A 5 28.00 -0.08 0.21
C ILE A 5 27.23 0.99 -0.56
N MET A 6 26.82 2.06 0.12
CA MET A 6 26.09 3.19 -0.49
C MET A 6 26.85 3.80 -1.67
N GLY A 7 28.17 3.94 -1.55
CA GLY A 7 29.03 4.51 -2.59
C GLY A 7 29.08 3.70 -3.89
N GLN A 8 28.55 2.47 -3.92
CA GLN A 8 28.47 1.63 -5.13
C GLN A 8 27.19 1.88 -5.93
N PHE A 9 26.23 2.63 -5.38
CA PHE A 9 24.92 2.81 -5.97
C PHE A 9 24.72 4.20 -6.57
N THR A 10 24.08 4.24 -7.73
CA THR A 10 23.72 5.49 -8.41
C THR A 10 22.38 5.27 -9.12
N HIS A 11 21.30 5.66 -8.43
CA HIS A 11 19.93 5.53 -8.93
C HIS A 11 19.05 6.59 -8.27
N GLU A 12 18.03 7.09 -8.97
CA GLU A 12 17.16 8.16 -8.47
C GLU A 12 16.38 7.77 -7.20
N ASN A 13 15.97 6.51 -7.08
CA ASN A 13 15.25 5.94 -5.93
C ASN A 13 16.12 5.20 -4.92
N VAL A 14 17.44 5.45 -4.90
CA VAL A 14 18.36 4.90 -3.90
C VAL A 14 19.12 6.06 -3.27
N ILE A 15 19.19 6.10 -1.93
CA ILE A 15 19.77 7.24 -1.23
C ILE A 15 21.24 7.43 -1.62
N ARG A 16 21.58 8.66 -2.03
CA ARG A 16 22.92 8.99 -2.51
C ARG A 16 23.83 9.37 -1.36
N LEU A 17 24.96 8.67 -1.26
CA LEU A 17 26.09 9.10 -0.45
C LEU A 17 26.75 10.33 -1.10
N ILE A 18 26.91 11.40 -0.32
CA ILE A 18 27.70 12.58 -0.71
C ILE A 18 29.17 12.36 -0.34
N GLY A 19 29.44 11.81 0.85
CA GLY A 19 30.79 11.52 1.28
C GLY A 19 30.87 11.03 2.73
N VAL A 20 32.10 10.88 3.21
CA VAL A 20 32.40 10.47 4.58
C VAL A 20 33.44 11.40 5.20
N VAL A 21 33.33 11.65 6.49
CA VAL A 21 34.38 12.28 7.30
C VAL A 21 34.96 11.20 8.19
N THR A 22 36.19 10.78 7.87
CA THR A 22 36.89 9.69 8.57
C THR A 22 38.19 10.14 9.24
N LYS A 23 38.72 11.32 8.88
CA LYS A 23 39.99 11.84 9.40
C LYS A 23 39.87 12.63 10.70
N ASN A 24 38.67 13.14 11.00
CA ASN A 24 38.39 13.99 12.16
C ASN A 24 37.17 13.45 12.91
N GLU A 25 37.08 13.74 14.21
CA GLU A 25 35.90 13.42 15.02
C GLU A 25 34.88 14.59 14.99
N PRO A 26 33.56 14.30 14.98
CA PRO A 26 32.97 12.96 14.92
C PRO A 26 33.11 12.33 13.52
N ILE A 27 33.27 11.01 13.47
CA ILE A 27 33.11 10.26 12.21
C ILE A 27 31.69 10.50 11.66
N MET A 28 31.57 10.92 10.41
CA MET A 28 30.29 11.26 9.78
C MET A 28 30.09 10.56 8.45
N ILE A 29 28.84 10.20 8.17
CA ILE A 29 28.34 9.82 6.84
C ILE A 29 27.46 10.97 6.37
N VAL A 30 27.76 11.52 5.19
CA VAL A 30 27.01 12.63 4.61
C VAL A 30 26.22 12.10 3.43
N ILE A 31 24.89 12.21 3.51
CA ILE A 31 23.94 11.76 2.49
C ILE A 31 23.14 12.96 1.97
N GLU A 32 22.45 12.78 0.85
CA GLU A 32 21.47 13.76 0.42
C GLU A 32 20.34 13.95 1.44
N TYR A 33 19.85 15.18 1.55
CA TYR A 33 18.80 15.53 2.50
C TYR A 33 17.42 15.17 1.94
N MET A 34 16.57 14.59 2.79
CA MET A 34 15.23 14.12 2.45
C MET A 34 14.23 14.82 3.39
N GLU A 35 13.61 15.91 2.91
CA GLU A 35 12.89 16.89 3.73
C GLU A 35 11.73 16.30 4.53
N ASN A 36 11.09 15.26 3.98
CA ASN A 36 9.91 14.65 4.56
C ASN A 36 10.22 13.46 5.48
N GLY A 37 11.52 13.11 5.65
CA GLY A 37 11.95 12.04 6.54
C GLY A 37 11.53 10.66 6.06
N SER A 38 11.25 9.74 6.99
CA SER A 38 10.86 8.37 6.67
C SER A 38 9.42 8.28 6.17
N LEU A 39 9.18 7.39 5.20
CA LEU A 39 7.90 7.24 4.51
C LEU A 39 6.77 6.86 5.46
N ASP A 40 7.02 5.98 6.43
CA ASP A 40 6.02 5.57 7.42
C ASP A 40 5.52 6.74 8.28
N GLN A 41 6.43 7.62 8.74
CA GLN A 41 6.08 8.83 9.48
C GLN A 41 5.41 9.86 8.60
N PHE A 42 5.90 10.01 7.37
CA PHE A 42 5.32 10.91 6.38
C PHE A 42 3.86 10.52 6.07
N LEU A 43 3.57 9.25 5.85
CA LEU A 43 2.22 8.74 5.57
C LEU A 43 1.27 9.01 6.74
N ARG A 44 1.67 8.68 7.98
CA ARG A 44 0.84 8.93 9.18
C ARG A 44 0.53 10.41 9.40
N LYS A 45 1.44 11.31 9.02
CA LYS A 45 1.21 12.77 9.09
C LYS A 45 0.24 13.27 8.01
N ASN A 46 0.02 12.50 6.94
CA ASN A 46 -0.77 12.88 5.78
C ASN A 46 -2.00 11.97 5.58
N ASP A 47 -2.43 11.26 6.63
CA ASP A 47 -3.67 10.47 6.67
C ASP A 47 -4.92 11.34 6.89
N ASN A 48 -5.04 12.37 6.05
CA ASN A 48 -6.14 13.35 6.06
C ASN A 48 -6.78 13.50 4.68
N GLY A 49 -6.49 12.56 3.77
CA GLY A 49 -6.99 12.57 2.39
C GLY A 49 -6.25 13.53 1.44
N VAL A 50 -5.17 14.20 1.87
CA VAL A 50 -4.38 15.10 1.00
C VAL A 50 -3.59 14.31 -0.05
N LEU A 51 -3.04 13.16 0.33
CA LEU A 51 -2.33 12.26 -0.58
C LEU A 51 -3.31 11.51 -1.48
N LYS A 52 -3.21 11.76 -2.78
CA LYS A 52 -4.04 11.11 -3.80
C LYS A 52 -3.48 9.75 -4.16
N LEU A 53 -4.36 8.84 -4.60
CA LEU A 53 -3.98 7.49 -5.06
C LEU A 53 -2.84 7.50 -6.10
N MET A 54 -2.82 8.46 -7.03
CA MET A 54 -1.72 8.53 -8.01
C MET A 54 -0.37 8.84 -7.38
N GLN A 55 -0.33 9.64 -6.31
CA GLN A 55 0.91 9.90 -5.57
C GLN A 55 1.38 8.65 -4.83
N ILE A 56 0.44 7.89 -4.26
CA ILE A 56 0.72 6.57 -3.67
C ILE A 56 1.34 5.62 -4.70
N ILE A 57 0.79 5.57 -5.90
CA ILE A 57 1.31 4.70 -6.97
C ILE A 57 2.69 5.15 -7.43
N GLU A 58 2.93 6.46 -7.55
CA GLU A 58 4.26 6.99 -7.86
C GLU A 58 5.30 6.66 -6.78
N MET A 59 4.93 6.74 -5.50
CA MET A 59 5.80 6.31 -4.39
C MET A 59 6.17 4.83 -4.52
N LEU A 60 5.17 3.96 -4.74
CA LEU A 60 5.39 2.53 -4.94
C LEU A 60 6.23 2.24 -6.18
N ARG A 61 5.99 2.94 -7.29
CA ARG A 61 6.77 2.83 -8.52
C ARG A 61 8.23 3.19 -8.28
N GLY A 62 8.49 4.30 -7.58
CA GLY A 62 9.85 4.71 -7.22
C GLY A 62 10.58 3.67 -6.37
N ILE A 63 9.92 3.15 -5.33
CA ILE A 63 10.50 2.10 -4.48
C ILE A 63 10.79 0.83 -5.29
N ALA A 64 9.86 0.42 -6.17
CA ALA A 64 10.07 -0.73 -7.06
C ALA A 64 11.25 -0.53 -8.03
N ALA A 65 11.41 0.68 -8.58
CA ALA A 65 12.53 1.03 -9.45
C ALA A 65 13.87 0.95 -8.71
N GLY A 66 13.94 1.49 -7.49
CA GLY A 66 15.13 1.37 -6.66
C GLY A 66 15.48 -0.09 -6.30
N MET A 67 14.49 -0.90 -5.95
CA MET A 67 14.71 -2.31 -5.61
C MET A 67 15.08 -3.17 -6.83
N LYS A 68 14.53 -2.85 -8.01
CA LYS A 68 14.96 -3.43 -9.29
C LYS A 68 16.46 -3.16 -9.49
N TYR A 69 16.88 -1.90 -9.38
CA TYR A 69 18.28 -1.50 -9.53
C TYR A 69 19.20 -2.26 -8.55
N LEU A 70 18.83 -2.33 -7.26
CA LEU A 70 19.61 -3.06 -6.26
C LEU A 70 19.72 -4.56 -6.59
N THR A 71 18.60 -5.17 -6.98
CA THR A 71 18.57 -6.59 -7.37
C THR A 71 19.45 -6.89 -8.58
N GLU A 72 19.42 -6.03 -9.61
CA GLU A 72 20.28 -6.15 -10.81
C GLU A 72 21.78 -6.02 -10.48
N LYS A 73 22.11 -5.30 -9.41
CA LYS A 73 23.47 -5.23 -8.86
C LYS A 73 23.83 -6.42 -7.96
N GLY A 74 22.97 -7.43 -7.88
CA GLY A 74 23.18 -8.59 -7.00
C GLY A 74 23.09 -8.23 -5.53
N PHE A 75 22.27 -7.25 -5.16
CA PHE A 75 22.16 -6.77 -3.80
C PHE A 75 20.82 -7.15 -3.17
N VAL A 76 20.87 -7.70 -1.96
CA VAL A 76 19.67 -8.08 -1.18
C VAL A 76 19.59 -7.17 0.04
N HIS A 77 18.47 -6.45 0.17
CA HIS A 77 18.24 -5.42 1.18
C HIS A 77 18.04 -6.00 2.58
N ARG A 78 17.19 -7.04 2.69
CA ARG A 78 16.84 -7.80 3.92
C ARG A 78 16.02 -7.06 4.97
N ASP A 79 16.06 -5.73 4.97
CA ASP A 79 15.22 -4.89 5.83
C ASP A 79 14.43 -3.82 5.06
N LEU A 80 13.83 -4.21 3.94
CA LEU A 80 12.96 -3.30 3.20
C LEU A 80 11.66 -3.10 3.99
N ALA A 81 11.41 -1.87 4.41
CA ALA A 81 10.23 -1.43 5.15
C ALA A 81 9.99 0.06 4.92
N ALA A 82 8.77 0.57 5.12
CA ALA A 82 8.48 1.99 4.91
C ALA A 82 9.34 2.92 5.81
N ARG A 83 9.74 2.46 7.01
CA ARG A 83 10.67 3.21 7.88
C ARG A 83 12.07 3.41 7.30
N ASN A 84 12.47 2.55 6.34
CA ASN A 84 13.77 2.58 5.66
C ASN A 84 13.66 3.17 4.25
N VAL A 85 12.54 3.81 3.93
CA VAL A 85 12.36 4.61 2.71
C VAL A 85 12.27 6.07 3.13
N LEU A 86 13.06 6.94 2.50
CA LEU A 86 13.04 8.38 2.74
C LEU A 86 12.27 9.11 1.64
N VAL A 87 11.67 10.25 1.96
CA VAL A 87 10.84 11.05 1.05
C VAL A 87 11.41 12.47 0.95
N ASP A 88 11.60 12.96 -0.27
CA ASP A 88 12.06 14.33 -0.52
C ASP A 88 10.87 15.33 -0.61
N SER A 89 11.18 16.61 -0.78
CA SER A 89 10.18 17.68 -0.94
C SER A 89 9.24 17.52 -2.15
N ASN A 90 9.65 16.75 -3.17
CA ASN A 90 8.85 16.45 -4.37
C ASN A 90 8.10 15.11 -4.28
N LEU A 91 8.07 14.48 -3.09
CA LEU A 91 7.49 13.16 -2.84
C LEU A 91 8.23 12.00 -3.52
N LEU A 92 9.47 12.19 -3.95
CA LEU A 92 10.32 11.12 -4.47
C LEU A 92 10.75 10.22 -3.32
N CYS A 93 10.45 8.93 -3.43
CA CYS A 93 10.88 7.92 -2.47
C CYS A 93 12.27 7.38 -2.82
N LYS A 94 13.14 7.27 -1.81
CA LYS A 94 14.47 6.65 -1.94
C LYS A 94 14.69 5.59 -0.86
N ILE A 95 15.15 4.43 -1.29
CA ILE A 95 15.54 3.34 -0.39
C ILE A 95 16.80 3.74 0.37
N ALA A 96 16.77 3.56 1.68
CA ALA A 96 17.84 3.86 2.61
C ALA A 96 18.07 2.70 3.60
N ASP A 97 19.00 2.89 4.53
CA ASP A 97 19.40 1.92 5.57
C ASP A 97 19.90 0.58 5.02
N PHE A 98 21.21 0.54 4.75
CA PHE A 98 21.89 -0.66 4.25
C PHE A 98 22.58 -1.46 5.37
N GLY A 99 22.23 -1.20 6.63
CA GLY A 99 22.91 -1.77 7.81
C GLY A 99 22.85 -3.29 7.87
N LEU A 100 21.82 -3.91 7.29
CA LEU A 100 21.64 -5.37 7.22
C LEU A 100 21.91 -5.96 5.84
N SER A 101 22.22 -5.12 4.85
CA SER A 101 22.30 -5.53 3.47
C SER A 101 23.67 -6.13 3.10
N ARG A 102 23.70 -7.01 2.09
CA ARG A 102 24.95 -7.64 1.61
C ARG A 102 24.92 -7.88 0.10
N GLY A 103 26.09 -7.80 -0.54
CA GLY A 103 26.28 -8.09 -1.96
C GLY A 103 26.46 -9.58 -2.27
N VAL A 104 26.07 -9.99 -3.47
CA VAL A 104 26.26 -11.34 -4.00
C VAL A 104 27.53 -11.48 -4.80
N GLU A 105 28.57 -12.09 -4.23
CA GLU A 105 29.72 -12.55 -4.99
C GLU A 105 29.59 -14.05 -5.34
N GLY A 106 29.38 -14.33 -6.63
CA GLY A 106 29.92 -15.52 -7.28
C GLY A 106 29.21 -16.87 -7.17
N SER A 107 28.07 -17.02 -6.49
CA SER A 107 27.34 -18.31 -6.45
C SER A 107 26.11 -18.33 -7.37
N VAL A 108 26.01 -19.39 -8.17
CA VAL A 108 24.89 -19.68 -9.10
C VAL A 108 23.56 -19.85 -8.36
N GLU A 109 23.60 -20.04 -7.05
CA GLU A 109 22.44 -19.93 -6.16
C GLU A 109 22.59 -18.66 -5.31
N GLN A 110 21.75 -17.65 -5.57
CA GLN A 110 21.68 -16.36 -4.88
C GLN A 110 21.07 -16.48 -3.47
N GLU A 111 21.52 -17.42 -2.64
CA GLU A 111 21.01 -17.65 -1.28
C GLU A 111 22.02 -17.21 -0.21
N TYR A 112 21.58 -16.41 0.76
CA TYR A 112 22.36 -16.08 1.96
C TYR A 112 21.77 -16.69 3.20
N THR A 113 22.63 -17.20 4.08
CA THR A 113 22.31 -17.60 5.45
C THR A 113 23.06 -16.68 6.42
N THR A 114 22.36 -16.10 7.41
CA THR A 114 22.98 -15.20 8.44
C THR A 114 23.15 -15.91 9.78
N ASN A 115 24.32 -15.78 10.41
CA ASN A 115 24.55 -16.23 11.79
C ASN A 115 24.36 -15.04 12.76
N GLY A 116 23.19 -14.94 13.40
CA GLY A 116 22.87 -13.90 14.40
C GLY A 116 22.18 -12.63 13.84
N GLY A 117 21.48 -11.90 14.72
CA GLY A 117 20.73 -10.67 14.40
C GLY A 117 19.20 -10.80 14.54
N LYS A 118 18.55 -9.75 15.06
CA LYS A 118 17.09 -9.67 15.22
C LYS A 118 16.45 -9.42 13.86
N ILE A 119 15.67 -10.39 13.36
CA ILE A 119 14.95 -10.26 12.09
C ILE A 119 13.71 -9.37 12.26
N PRO A 120 13.43 -8.45 11.33
CA PRO A 120 12.18 -7.68 11.28
C PRO A 120 11.00 -8.56 10.83
N VAL A 121 10.58 -9.50 11.69
CA VAL A 121 9.65 -10.61 11.39
C VAL A 121 8.44 -10.24 10.53
N ARG A 122 7.83 -9.07 10.74
CA ARG A 122 6.60 -8.65 10.05
C ARG A 122 6.81 -8.28 8.58
N TRP A 123 8.04 -8.00 8.17
CA TRP A 123 8.41 -7.71 6.78
C TRP A 123 9.13 -8.87 6.11
N THR A 124 9.59 -9.86 6.88
CA THR A 124 10.47 -10.91 6.36
C THR A 124 9.67 -12.10 5.81
N ALA A 125 10.09 -12.60 4.65
CA ALA A 125 9.50 -13.78 4.03
C ALA A 125 9.66 -15.05 4.91
N PRO A 126 8.72 -16.02 4.86
CA PRO A 126 8.74 -17.22 5.70
C PRO A 126 10.04 -18.03 5.58
N GLU A 127 10.56 -18.20 4.36
CA GLU A 127 11.82 -18.92 4.13
C GLU A 127 13.04 -18.20 4.71
N ALA A 128 13.00 -16.86 4.75
CA ALA A 128 14.05 -16.04 5.34
C ALA A 128 13.97 -16.02 6.87
N ILE A 129 12.78 -16.18 7.45
CA ILE A 129 12.62 -16.37 8.90
C ILE A 129 13.12 -17.75 9.32
N THR A 130 12.62 -18.80 8.69
CA THR A 130 12.84 -20.20 9.12
C THR A 130 14.21 -20.72 8.75
N HIS A 131 14.65 -20.47 7.51
CA HIS A 131 15.89 -21.03 6.97
C HIS A 131 17.00 -20.00 6.84
N ARG A 132 16.75 -18.76 7.29
CA ARG A 132 17.66 -17.61 7.11
C ARG A 132 18.02 -17.35 5.64
N LYS A 133 17.24 -17.84 4.67
CA LYS A 133 17.50 -17.72 3.22
C LYS A 133 17.03 -16.38 2.67
N PHE A 134 17.93 -15.40 2.60
CA PHE A 134 17.64 -14.08 2.01
C PHE A 134 18.00 -14.04 0.53
N THR A 135 17.06 -13.57 -0.29
CA THR A 135 17.13 -13.48 -1.76
C THR A 135 16.37 -12.24 -2.25
N ALA A 136 16.52 -11.88 -3.52
CA ALA A 136 15.68 -10.84 -4.13
C ALA A 136 14.17 -11.16 -4.00
N ALA A 137 13.78 -12.44 -4.09
CA ALA A 137 12.39 -12.86 -3.90
C ALA A 137 11.90 -12.70 -2.45
N SER A 138 12.80 -12.74 -1.45
CA SER A 138 12.43 -12.39 -0.08
C SER A 138 12.27 -10.88 0.12
N ASP A 139 13.01 -10.05 -0.63
CA ASP A 139 12.77 -8.61 -0.63
C ASP A 139 11.47 -8.24 -1.36
N VAL A 140 11.05 -9.02 -2.36
CA VAL A 140 9.71 -8.87 -2.98
C VAL A 140 8.59 -9.08 -1.95
N TRP A 141 8.73 -10.04 -1.04
CA TRP A 141 7.78 -10.21 0.07
C TRP A 141 7.73 -8.94 0.93
N SER A 142 8.90 -8.43 1.32
CA SER A 142 9.03 -7.19 2.09
C SER A 142 8.39 -6.02 1.36
N PHE A 143 8.57 -5.93 0.04
CA PHE A 143 7.93 -4.92 -0.80
C PHE A 143 6.39 -5.03 -0.78
N GLY A 144 5.83 -6.24 -0.80
CA GLY A 144 4.38 -6.43 -0.61
C GLY A 144 3.89 -5.86 0.73
N VAL A 145 4.69 -6.00 1.80
CA VAL A 145 4.38 -5.36 3.10
C VAL A 145 4.51 -3.84 3.03
N VAL A 146 5.52 -3.30 2.33
CA VAL A 146 5.64 -1.84 2.09
C VAL A 146 4.45 -1.32 1.30
N MET A 147 3.99 -2.02 0.27
CA MET A 147 2.77 -1.66 -0.45
C MET A 147 1.57 -1.56 0.49
N TRP A 148 1.42 -2.53 1.40
CA TRP A 148 0.37 -2.50 2.41
C TRP A 148 0.51 -1.31 3.35
N GLU A 149 1.71 -1.03 3.88
CA GLU A 149 2.00 0.14 4.72
C GLU A 149 1.65 1.45 4.01
N VAL A 150 2.00 1.59 2.74
CA VAL A 150 1.72 2.80 1.95
C VAL A 150 0.21 2.97 1.75
N CYS A 151 -0.49 1.90 1.39
CA CYS A 151 -1.95 1.93 1.19
C CYS A 151 -2.75 2.09 2.49
N SER A 152 -2.20 1.70 3.64
CA SER A 152 -2.79 1.89 4.97
C SER A 152 -2.30 3.15 5.68
N PHE A 153 -1.60 4.05 4.97
CA PHE A 153 -1.06 5.29 5.54
C PHE A 153 -0.16 5.09 6.77
N GLY A 154 0.62 4.00 6.77
CA GLY A 154 1.64 3.71 7.77
C GLY A 154 1.11 3.00 9.01
N GLU A 155 -0.01 2.26 8.89
CA GLU A 155 -0.42 1.30 9.92
C GLU A 155 0.68 0.25 10.15
N ARG A 156 0.69 -0.30 11.37
CA ARG A 156 1.61 -1.37 11.75
C ARG A 156 1.17 -2.69 11.11
N PRO A 157 1.98 -3.35 10.25
CA PRO A 157 1.61 -4.63 9.66
C PRO A 157 1.29 -5.68 10.74
N TYR A 158 0.15 -6.34 10.64
CA TYR A 158 -0.38 -7.31 11.63
C TYR A 158 -0.68 -6.71 13.02
N TRP A 159 -0.81 -5.38 13.13
CA TRP A 159 -1.24 -4.66 14.34
C TRP A 159 -0.54 -5.14 15.63
N ASP A 160 -1.32 -5.57 16.63
CA ASP A 160 -0.85 -5.95 17.96
C ASP A 160 -0.42 -7.42 18.07
N TRP A 161 -0.38 -8.17 16.97
CA TRP A 161 0.03 -9.58 17.02
C TRP A 161 1.48 -9.74 17.47
N THR A 162 1.76 -10.73 18.32
CA THR A 162 3.15 -11.05 18.66
C THR A 162 3.89 -11.59 17.44
N ASN A 163 5.22 -11.48 17.41
CA ASN A 163 6.02 -12.04 16.31
C ASN A 163 5.79 -13.55 16.13
N GLN A 164 5.59 -14.29 17.24
CA GLN A 164 5.25 -15.71 17.20
C GLN A 164 3.92 -15.96 16.49
N LYS A 165 2.89 -15.17 16.79
CA LYS A 165 1.59 -15.28 16.12
C LYS A 165 1.71 -14.94 14.63
N VAL A 166 2.43 -13.87 14.27
CA VAL A 166 2.68 -13.50 12.87
C VAL A 166 3.32 -14.66 12.09
N ILE A 167 4.36 -15.28 12.64
CA ILE A 167 5.04 -16.42 12.01
C ILE A 167 4.07 -17.59 11.82
N SER A 168 3.32 -17.96 12.87
CA SER A 168 2.36 -19.05 12.84
C SER A 168 1.30 -18.85 11.76
N GLU A 169 0.63 -17.69 11.77
CA GLU A 169 -0.50 -17.40 10.89
C GLU A 169 -0.08 -17.29 9.43
N ILE A 170 1.06 -16.64 9.13
CA ILE A 170 1.59 -16.56 7.76
C ILE A 170 1.89 -17.96 7.21
N THR A 171 2.43 -18.85 8.05
CA THR A 171 2.74 -20.25 7.70
C THR A 171 1.46 -21.05 7.42
N LEU A 172 0.37 -20.76 8.14
CA LEU A 172 -0.96 -21.33 7.91
C LEU A 172 -1.68 -20.74 6.67
N GLY A 173 -1.06 -19.75 6.00
CA GLY A 173 -1.61 -19.14 4.79
C GLY A 173 -2.32 -17.81 5.02
N TYR A 174 -2.38 -17.29 6.25
CA TYR A 174 -2.93 -15.96 6.51
C TYR A 174 -2.14 -14.90 5.74
N ARG A 175 -2.85 -13.92 5.18
CA ARG A 175 -2.27 -12.73 4.54
C ARG A 175 -3.00 -11.49 5.04
N LEU A 176 -2.31 -10.35 5.02
CA LEU A 176 -2.91 -9.09 5.41
C LEU A 176 -4.12 -8.78 4.51
N PRO A 177 -5.25 -8.36 5.09
CA PRO A 177 -6.41 -7.95 4.32
C PRO A 177 -6.11 -6.65 3.57
N SER A 178 -6.89 -6.37 2.53
CA SER A 178 -6.82 -5.09 1.82
C SER A 178 -7.06 -3.93 2.79
N PRO A 179 -6.20 -2.90 2.81
CA PRO A 179 -6.50 -1.65 3.51
C PRO A 179 -7.76 -0.99 2.95
N MET A 180 -8.33 -0.05 3.70
CA MET A 180 -9.51 0.70 3.27
C MET A 180 -9.22 1.47 1.97
N ASP A 181 -10.23 1.54 1.10
CA ASP A 181 -10.20 2.24 -0.19
C ASP A 181 -9.04 1.87 -1.14
N THR A 182 -8.35 0.76 -0.85
CA THR A 182 -7.29 0.23 -1.70
C THR A 182 -7.90 -0.47 -2.91
N PRO A 183 -7.54 -0.06 -4.14
CA PRO A 183 -7.98 -0.75 -5.34
C PRO A 183 -7.57 -2.23 -5.35
N ILE A 184 -8.47 -3.09 -5.80
CA ILE A 184 -8.30 -4.54 -5.77
C ILE A 184 -7.06 -5.01 -6.53
N SER A 185 -6.70 -4.33 -7.62
CA SER A 185 -5.50 -4.65 -8.41
C SER A 185 -4.20 -4.46 -7.62
N LEU A 186 -4.12 -3.46 -6.74
CA LEU A 186 -2.97 -3.23 -5.87
C LEU A 186 -2.90 -4.30 -4.79
N HIS A 187 -4.02 -4.66 -4.17
CA HIS A 187 -4.05 -5.75 -3.19
C HIS A 187 -3.73 -7.11 -3.83
N ASN A 188 -4.20 -7.38 -5.05
CA ASN A 188 -3.83 -8.58 -5.81
C ASN A 188 -2.32 -8.63 -6.08
N LEU A 189 -1.68 -7.50 -6.39
CA LEU A 189 -0.23 -7.43 -6.53
C LEU A 189 0.50 -7.69 -5.20
N MET A 190 -0.04 -7.21 -4.07
CA MET A 190 0.48 -7.57 -2.73
C MET A 190 0.38 -9.08 -2.49
N LEU A 191 -0.76 -9.70 -2.80
CA LEU A 191 -0.97 -11.14 -2.66
C LEU A 191 0.01 -11.95 -3.53
N GLN A 192 0.31 -11.49 -4.75
CA GLN A 192 1.35 -12.09 -5.61
C GLN A 192 2.74 -11.99 -4.98
N CYS A 193 3.07 -10.86 -4.36
CA CYS A 193 4.33 -10.69 -3.61
C CYS A 193 4.41 -11.63 -2.39
N TRP A 194 3.28 -11.96 -1.77
CA TRP A 194 3.19 -12.86 -0.62
C TRP A 194 2.90 -14.32 -0.98
N HIS A 195 3.17 -14.73 -2.23
CA HIS A 195 3.09 -16.13 -2.61
C HIS A 195 4.06 -16.96 -1.74
N ILE A 196 3.59 -18.10 -1.21
CA ILE A 196 4.38 -18.94 -0.29
C ILE A 196 5.63 -19.50 -0.97
N ASP A 197 5.46 -20.04 -2.18
CA ASP A 197 6.56 -20.40 -3.07
C ASP A 197 7.19 -19.13 -3.64
N ARG A 198 8.45 -18.87 -3.27
CA ARG A 198 9.22 -17.70 -3.67
C ARG A 198 9.40 -17.59 -5.18
N HIS A 199 9.41 -18.70 -5.91
CA HIS A 199 9.63 -18.72 -7.36
C HIS A 199 8.40 -18.25 -8.16
N LYS A 200 7.23 -18.20 -7.50
CA LYS A 200 5.98 -17.69 -8.08
C LYS A 200 5.76 -16.20 -7.77
N ARG A 201 6.62 -15.58 -6.96
CA ARG A 201 6.56 -14.13 -6.70
C ARG A 201 7.03 -13.38 -7.95
N PRO A 202 6.42 -12.25 -8.30
CA PRO A 202 6.89 -11.43 -9.41
C PRO A 202 8.26 -10.84 -9.09
N THR A 203 9.09 -10.65 -10.11
CA THR A 203 10.37 -9.93 -9.98
C THR A 203 10.11 -8.43 -9.83
N PHE A 204 11.07 -7.67 -9.27
CA PHE A 204 10.96 -6.21 -9.23
C PHE A 204 10.82 -5.56 -10.62
N ALA A 205 11.36 -6.16 -11.67
CA ALA A 205 11.15 -5.70 -13.05
C ALA A 205 9.69 -5.86 -13.50
N GLN A 206 9.04 -6.98 -13.17
CA GLN A 206 7.61 -7.21 -13.46
C GLN A 206 6.72 -6.28 -12.64
N ILE A 207 7.02 -6.12 -11.35
CA ILE A 207 6.30 -5.19 -10.45
C ILE A 207 6.38 -3.76 -10.98
N LEU A 208 7.58 -3.29 -11.32
CA LEU A 208 7.79 -1.94 -11.85
C LEU A 208 6.97 -1.71 -13.12
N LYS A 209 6.99 -2.68 -14.05
CA LYS A 209 6.21 -2.60 -15.29
C LYS A 209 4.70 -2.45 -15.02
N ILE A 210 4.15 -3.22 -14.08
CA ILE A 210 2.74 -3.11 -13.68
C ILE A 210 2.45 -1.71 -13.10
N LEU A 211 3.29 -1.20 -12.21
CA LEU A 211 3.09 0.11 -11.60
C LEU A 211 3.22 1.25 -12.63
N GLU A 212 4.14 1.14 -13.59
CA GLU A 212 4.26 2.07 -14.72
C GLU A 212 3.02 2.05 -15.63
N GLU A 213 2.40 0.88 -15.83
CA GLU A 213 1.14 0.77 -16.55
C GLU A 213 0.00 1.46 -15.79
N TYR A 214 -0.06 1.34 -14.46
CA TYR A 214 -1.02 2.08 -13.64
C TYR A 214 -0.80 3.59 -13.67
N VAL A 215 0.45 4.05 -13.70
CA VAL A 215 0.77 5.48 -13.89
C VAL A 215 0.30 5.97 -15.25
N ARG A 216 0.59 5.20 -16.32
CA ARG A 216 0.23 5.56 -17.70
C ARG A 216 -1.28 5.50 -17.93
N GLN A 217 -1.96 4.53 -17.32
CA GLN A 217 -3.39 4.26 -17.49
C GLN A 217 -4.04 3.99 -16.13
N PRO A 218 -4.41 5.04 -15.38
CA PRO A 218 -4.99 4.91 -14.04
C PRO A 218 -6.29 4.09 -13.98
N ALA A 219 -7.02 3.96 -15.09
CA ALA A 219 -8.21 3.13 -15.14
C ALA A 219 -7.93 1.64 -14.86
N LEU A 220 -6.72 1.14 -15.21
CA LEU A 220 -6.33 -0.26 -14.99
C LEU A 220 -6.24 -0.64 -13.51
N ILE A 221 -6.07 0.35 -12.64
CA ILE A 221 -6.05 0.14 -11.19
C ILE A 221 -7.41 -0.42 -10.70
N TYR A 222 -8.49 -0.15 -11.42
CA TYR A 222 -9.84 -0.59 -11.07
C TYR A 222 -10.35 -1.76 -11.94
N SER A 223 -9.54 -2.27 -12.86
CA SER A 223 -9.92 -3.44 -13.66
C SER A 223 -9.60 -4.73 -12.93
N ASP A 224 -10.59 -5.62 -12.87
CA ASP A 224 -10.40 -7.02 -12.46
C ASP A 224 -9.66 -7.78 -13.57
N GLY A 225 -8.32 -7.67 -13.62
CA GLY A 225 -7.51 -8.50 -14.49
C GLY A 225 -6.24 -7.85 -15.02
N ILE A 226 -5.12 -8.04 -14.33
CA ILE A 226 -3.84 -8.24 -15.00
C ILE A 226 -3.45 -9.69 -14.74
N CYS A 227 -3.83 -10.58 -15.67
CA CYS A 227 -3.01 -11.76 -15.92
C CYS A 227 -1.77 -11.26 -16.64
N LEU A 228 -0.60 -11.41 -16.01
CA LEU A 228 0.67 -11.39 -16.73
C LEU A 228 0.68 -12.64 -17.64
N ASP A 229 0.21 -12.48 -18.87
CA ASP A 229 0.46 -13.48 -19.91
C ASP A 229 1.96 -13.51 -20.19
N ASN A 230 2.60 -14.59 -19.75
CA ASN A 230 3.93 -14.99 -20.18
C ASN A 230 3.85 -15.46 -21.63
N THR A 231 3.84 -14.55 -22.59
CA THR A 231 3.95 -14.90 -24.01
C THR A 231 5.17 -14.27 -24.65
N THR A 232 6.35 -14.77 -24.25
CA THR A 232 7.52 -14.90 -25.13
C THR A 232 8.48 -15.92 -24.53
N LEU A 233 8.33 -17.20 -24.89
CA LEU A 233 9.42 -18.17 -25.03
C LEU A 233 8.93 -19.35 -25.87
N SER A 234 9.47 -19.37 -27.09
CA SER A 234 9.51 -20.39 -28.13
C SER A 234 9.17 -21.85 -27.75
N ASN A 235 8.34 -22.46 -28.61
CA ASN A 235 8.49 -23.80 -29.20
C ASN A 235 9.35 -24.83 -28.42
N VAL A 236 8.67 -25.77 -27.75
CA VAL A 236 8.97 -27.21 -27.85
C VAL A 236 7.64 -27.96 -27.74
N GLY A 237 7.30 -28.75 -28.76
CA GLY A 237 6.12 -29.59 -28.73
C GLY A 237 6.26 -30.78 -27.79
N PHE A 238 5.15 -31.23 -27.20
CA PHE A 238 4.93 -32.65 -26.97
C PHE A 238 3.44 -32.99 -26.92
N SER A 239 3.11 -34.08 -27.57
CA SER A 239 1.81 -34.65 -27.90
C SER A 239 1.10 -35.34 -26.73
N THR A 240 -0.22 -35.16 -26.68
CA THR A 240 -1.33 -36.10 -26.32
C THR A 240 -1.03 -37.39 -25.55
N PHE A 241 -1.75 -37.65 -24.46
CA PHE A 241 -2.89 -38.60 -24.35
C PHE A 241 -3.33 -38.84 -22.88
N GLY A 242 -4.64 -38.92 -22.62
CA GLY A 242 -5.21 -39.41 -21.36
C GLY A 242 -6.63 -38.90 -21.06
N THR A 243 -7.63 -39.76 -21.22
CA THR A 243 -9.07 -39.47 -21.36
C THR A 243 -9.86 -39.68 -20.04
N LEU A 244 -10.65 -38.68 -19.61
CA LEU A 244 -12.00 -38.61 -18.96
C LEU A 244 -12.47 -39.63 -17.86
N PRO A 245 -13.50 -39.34 -17.00
CA PRO A 245 -14.64 -38.43 -17.25
C PRO A 245 -15.17 -37.50 -16.11
N ARG A 246 -15.84 -36.43 -16.58
CA ARG A 246 -17.11 -35.78 -16.13
C ARG A 246 -17.90 -36.55 -15.04
N THR A 247 -18.62 -35.98 -14.06
CA THR A 247 -19.49 -34.79 -13.97
C THR A 247 -20.06 -34.75 -12.54
N LEU A 248 -20.21 -33.56 -11.93
CA LEU A 248 -21.26 -33.10 -10.99
C LEU A 248 -20.63 -31.95 -10.21
N ASP A 249 -20.82 -30.69 -10.63
CA ASP A 249 -20.55 -29.49 -9.81
C ASP A 249 -20.95 -28.20 -10.56
N ALA A 250 -21.07 -28.24 -11.90
CA ALA A 250 -21.34 -27.05 -12.71
C ALA A 250 -22.81 -26.57 -12.73
N GLU A 251 -23.78 -27.35 -12.24
CA GLU A 251 -25.20 -27.00 -12.33
C GLU A 251 -25.76 -26.24 -11.11
N ILE A 252 -25.01 -26.15 -10.00
CA ILE A 252 -25.49 -25.47 -8.78
C ILE A 252 -25.16 -23.95 -8.80
N SER A 253 -24.17 -23.52 -9.58
CA SER A 253 -23.72 -22.12 -9.63
C SER A 253 -24.57 -21.23 -10.57
N ALA A 254 -25.15 -21.80 -11.63
CA ALA A 254 -26.00 -21.05 -12.56
C ALA A 254 -27.41 -20.76 -11.99
N ALA A 255 -27.92 -21.62 -11.11
CA ALA A 255 -29.22 -21.44 -10.47
C ALA A 255 -29.21 -20.34 -9.37
N SER A 256 -28.05 -20.09 -8.75
CA SER A 256 -27.88 -19.06 -7.72
C SER A 256 -27.73 -17.65 -8.33
N LEU A 257 -27.26 -17.55 -9.57
CA LEU A 257 -27.18 -16.29 -10.32
C LEU A 257 -28.50 -15.87 -10.99
N SER A 258 -29.46 -16.78 -11.21
CA SER A 258 -30.77 -16.40 -11.77
C SER A 258 -31.76 -15.91 -10.71
N LEU A 259 -31.62 -16.36 -9.46
CA LEU A 259 -32.52 -15.98 -8.34
C LEU A 259 -32.24 -14.57 -7.77
N SER A 260 -31.02 -14.05 -7.94
CA SER A 260 -30.60 -12.74 -7.40
C SER A 260 -31.14 -11.55 -8.20
N SER A 261 -31.61 -11.77 -9.43
CA SER A 261 -32.19 -10.75 -10.30
C SER A 261 -33.64 -10.36 -9.96
N GLN A 262 -34.27 -11.02 -8.97
CA GLN A 262 -35.69 -10.85 -8.63
C GLN A 262 -35.98 -10.41 -7.19
N LEU A 263 -34.98 -10.16 -6.33
CA LEU A 263 -35.22 -9.71 -4.96
C LEU A 263 -35.48 -8.20 -4.88
N SER A 264 -36.60 -7.81 -4.26
CA SER A 264 -36.85 -6.41 -3.89
C SER A 264 -35.91 -5.98 -2.75
N LEU A 265 -35.65 -4.66 -2.65
CA LEU A 265 -34.81 -4.09 -1.60
C LEU A 265 -35.33 -4.45 -0.20
N ASP A 266 -36.64 -4.35 0.02
CA ASP A 266 -37.27 -4.66 1.31
C ASP A 266 -37.09 -6.12 1.71
N GLU A 267 -37.20 -7.05 0.76
CA GLU A 267 -37.02 -8.48 1.01
C GLU A 267 -35.55 -8.81 1.30
N PHE A 268 -34.61 -8.17 0.59
CA PHE A 268 -33.19 -8.29 0.86
C PHE A 268 -32.84 -7.79 2.27
N LEU A 269 -33.33 -6.61 2.66
CA LEU A 269 -33.06 -6.02 3.96
C LEU A 269 -33.67 -6.85 5.10
N LYS A 270 -34.88 -7.40 4.92
CA LYS A 270 -35.49 -8.32 5.89
C LYS A 270 -34.66 -9.58 6.11
N ARG A 271 -34.11 -10.18 5.04
CA ARG A 271 -33.27 -11.39 5.12
C ARG A 271 -31.97 -11.22 5.90
N ILE A 272 -31.45 -10.01 5.94
CA ILE A 272 -30.21 -9.68 6.66
C ILE A 272 -30.49 -9.04 8.04
N GLY A 273 -31.77 -9.01 8.47
CA GLY A 273 -32.17 -8.45 9.76
C GLY A 273 -32.21 -6.92 9.82
N LEU A 274 -32.21 -6.23 8.68
CA LEU A 274 -32.17 -4.77 8.56
C LEU A 274 -33.43 -4.17 7.92
N GLY A 275 -34.58 -4.82 8.11
CA GLY A 275 -35.86 -4.36 7.55
C GLY A 275 -36.24 -2.94 7.99
N HIS A 276 -35.79 -2.49 9.16
CA HIS A 276 -36.03 -1.12 9.67
C HIS A 276 -35.27 -0.04 8.89
N CYS A 277 -34.20 -0.39 8.17
CA CYS A 277 -33.44 0.54 7.34
C CYS A 277 -34.13 0.86 6.00
N ALA A 278 -35.15 0.09 5.62
CA ALA A 278 -35.83 0.21 4.32
C ALA A 278 -36.39 1.61 4.08
N LEU A 279 -37.06 2.21 5.08
CA LEU A 279 -37.64 3.55 4.94
C LEU A 279 -36.56 4.62 4.72
N LYS A 280 -35.44 4.55 5.46
CA LYS A 280 -34.32 5.51 5.31
C LYS A 280 -33.70 5.43 3.92
N LEU A 281 -33.48 4.21 3.42
CA LEU A 281 -32.93 3.96 2.09
C LEU A 281 -33.90 4.39 0.97
N ASN A 282 -35.19 4.07 1.10
CA ASN A 282 -36.22 4.50 0.14
C ASN A 282 -36.34 6.04 0.10
N MET A 283 -36.26 6.71 1.25
CA MET A 283 -36.24 8.18 1.31
C MET A 283 -34.98 8.80 0.69
N ALA A 284 -33.86 8.09 0.73
CA ALA A 284 -32.61 8.45 0.05
C ALA A 284 -32.60 8.09 -1.45
N GLY A 285 -33.73 7.60 -2.00
CA GLY A 285 -33.86 7.24 -3.42
C GLY A 285 -33.29 5.86 -3.78
N VAL A 286 -32.90 5.06 -2.79
CA VAL A 286 -32.41 3.69 -2.98
C VAL A 286 -33.61 2.76 -2.92
N SER A 287 -34.01 2.19 -4.06
CA SER A 287 -35.22 1.35 -4.15
C SER A 287 -34.94 -0.08 -4.62
N ARG A 288 -33.71 -0.35 -5.08
CA ARG A 288 -33.26 -1.66 -5.57
C ARG A 288 -31.94 -2.08 -4.93
N VAL A 289 -31.70 -3.39 -4.85
CA VAL A 289 -30.42 -3.95 -4.38
C VAL A 289 -29.25 -3.51 -5.27
N SER A 290 -29.48 -3.32 -6.57
CA SER A 290 -28.49 -2.78 -7.52
C SER A 290 -28.02 -1.37 -7.16
N ASP A 291 -28.87 -0.57 -6.51
CA ASP A 291 -28.54 0.80 -6.12
C ASP A 291 -27.60 0.77 -4.91
N LEU A 292 -27.82 -0.15 -3.96
CA LEU A 292 -26.95 -0.38 -2.80
C LEU A 292 -25.52 -0.78 -3.18
N ILE A 293 -25.33 -1.54 -4.26
CA ILE A 293 -24.00 -1.97 -4.74
C ILE A 293 -23.16 -0.76 -5.15
N ARG A 294 -23.79 0.31 -5.66
CA ARG A 294 -23.11 1.50 -6.18
C ARG A 294 -22.71 2.51 -5.10
N LEU A 295 -23.32 2.42 -3.92
CA LEU A 295 -23.08 3.34 -2.82
C LEU A 295 -21.82 2.97 -2.05
N GLY A 296 -21.10 3.96 -1.52
CA GLY A 296 -19.94 3.88 -0.62
C GLY A 296 -20.32 3.76 0.86
N HIS A 297 -19.35 3.43 1.73
CA HIS A 297 -19.61 3.28 3.18
C HIS A 297 -20.09 4.63 3.76
N ILE A 298 -19.45 5.71 3.33
CA ILE A 298 -19.77 7.09 3.72
C ILE A 298 -21.18 7.48 3.24
N ASP A 299 -21.59 7.07 2.04
CA ASP A 299 -22.93 7.38 1.51
C ASP A 299 -24.02 6.75 2.39
N LEU A 300 -23.85 5.48 2.78
CA LEU A 300 -24.80 4.78 3.63
C LEU A 300 -24.86 5.37 5.05
N LEU A 301 -23.73 5.78 5.61
CA LEU A 301 -23.71 6.54 6.87
C LEU A 301 -24.44 7.89 6.73
N SER A 302 -24.26 8.58 5.60
CA SER A 302 -24.93 9.86 5.34
C SER A 302 -26.45 9.75 5.24
N TYR A 303 -26.97 8.55 4.93
CA TYR A 303 -28.40 8.23 4.94
C TYR A 303 -28.92 7.82 6.33
N GLY A 304 -28.09 7.98 7.38
CA GLY A 304 -28.48 7.74 8.76
C GLY A 304 -28.48 6.27 9.17
N LEU A 305 -27.72 5.43 8.47
CA LEU A 305 -27.38 4.08 8.92
C LEU A 305 -26.19 4.15 9.88
N ILE A 306 -26.13 3.26 10.87
CA ILE A 306 -24.96 3.14 11.75
C ILE A 306 -23.92 2.20 11.16
N ALA A 307 -22.66 2.31 11.59
CA ALA A 307 -21.54 1.55 11.02
C ALA A 307 -21.78 0.02 10.99
N GLU A 308 -22.42 -0.53 12.02
CA GLU A 308 -22.77 -1.96 12.10
C GLU A 308 -23.78 -2.38 11.03
N GLU A 309 -24.79 -1.55 10.75
CA GLU A 309 -25.79 -1.78 9.71
C GLU A 309 -25.13 -1.72 8.32
N VAL A 310 -24.27 -0.72 8.10
CA VAL A 310 -23.51 -0.58 6.86
C VAL A 310 -22.63 -1.81 6.63
N GLN A 311 -21.93 -2.28 7.66
CA GLN A 311 -21.08 -3.46 7.57
C GLN A 311 -21.88 -4.73 7.28
N MET A 312 -23.05 -4.90 7.87
CA MET A 312 -23.96 -6.03 7.59
C MET A 312 -24.47 -6.01 6.15
N ILE A 313 -24.87 -4.84 5.62
CA ILE A 313 -25.24 -4.68 4.21
C ILE A 313 -24.08 -5.06 3.31
N ARG A 314 -22.85 -4.58 3.59
CA ARG A 314 -21.65 -4.90 2.80
C ARG A 314 -21.34 -6.39 2.79
N ASN A 315 -21.37 -7.02 3.95
CA ASN A 315 -21.10 -8.45 4.07
C ASN A 315 -22.16 -9.28 3.33
N ALA A 316 -23.42 -8.85 3.34
CA ALA A 316 -24.48 -9.51 2.60
C ALA A 316 -24.35 -9.33 1.08
N LEU A 317 -24.02 -8.13 0.59
CA LEU A 317 -23.79 -7.89 -0.83
C LEU A 317 -22.60 -8.71 -1.37
N LYS A 318 -21.52 -8.84 -0.58
CA LYS A 318 -20.38 -9.71 -0.89
C LYS A 318 -20.77 -11.19 -1.02
N ARG A 319 -21.80 -11.64 -0.28
CA ARG A 319 -22.32 -13.02 -0.36
C ARG A 319 -23.28 -13.25 -1.52
N LEU A 320 -24.01 -12.23 -1.97
CA LEU A 320 -24.98 -12.31 -3.07
C LEU A 320 -24.35 -12.24 -4.46
N CYS A 321 -23.18 -11.63 -4.60
CA CYS A 321 -22.40 -11.62 -5.83
C CYS A 321 -21.02 -12.23 -5.56
N PRO A 322 -20.87 -13.57 -5.60
CA PRO A 322 -19.56 -14.18 -5.61
C PRO A 322 -18.93 -13.93 -7.00
N THR A 323 -18.19 -12.81 -7.10
CA THR A 323 -17.32 -12.41 -8.22
C THR A 323 -18.02 -12.02 -9.54
N THR A 324 -18.24 -10.72 -9.73
CA THR A 324 -18.04 -9.99 -11.00
C THR A 324 -18.17 -8.49 -10.72
N THR A 325 -17.05 -7.79 -10.56
CA THR A 325 -17.01 -6.33 -10.50
C THR A 325 -16.78 -5.81 -11.92
N LEU A 326 -17.31 -4.62 -12.23
CA LEU A 326 -17.44 -3.93 -13.54
C LEU A 326 -18.84 -4.13 -14.15
N GLN A 327 -19.65 -3.13 -14.51
CA GLN A 327 -19.41 -1.75 -14.96
C GLN A 327 -20.76 -0.98 -14.93
N HIS A 328 -20.78 0.33 -14.61
CA HIS A 328 -20.99 1.36 -15.63
C HIS A 328 -21.02 2.78 -15.07
N MET A 329 -20.09 3.55 -15.63
CA MET A 329 -20.06 4.98 -15.85
C MET A 329 -21.41 5.64 -16.17
N ARG A 330 -21.62 6.79 -15.53
CA ARG A 330 -21.85 8.11 -16.17
C ARG A 330 -23.03 8.21 -17.15
N ASN A 331 -24.11 8.80 -16.68
CA ASN A 331 -24.84 9.86 -17.40
C ASN A 331 -25.29 10.91 -16.39
N ARG A 332 -24.84 12.15 -16.58
CA ARG A 332 -25.40 13.35 -15.92
C ARG A 332 -26.72 13.70 -16.63
N PRO A 333 -27.63 14.37 -15.92
CA PRO A 333 -28.09 15.66 -16.42
C PRO A 333 -27.86 16.77 -15.39
N GLU A 334 -27.56 17.96 -15.92
CA GLU A 334 -27.59 19.23 -15.19
C GLU A 334 -29.01 19.60 -14.76
N HIS A 335 -29.13 20.23 -13.58
CA HIS A 335 -30.26 20.98 -12.95
C HIS A 335 -30.30 20.61 -11.46
N GLN A 336 -30.31 21.49 -10.46
CA GLN A 336 -30.72 22.89 -10.34
C GLN A 336 -29.86 23.58 -9.27
N ARG A 337 -29.60 24.88 -9.49
CA ARG A 337 -29.07 25.80 -8.49
C ARG A 337 -30.06 25.93 -7.32
N LEU A 338 -29.54 25.96 -6.09
CA LEU A 338 -30.20 26.62 -4.97
C LEU A 338 -29.26 27.72 -4.42
N PRO A 339 -29.82 28.85 -3.95
CA PRO A 339 -29.12 30.12 -3.85
C PRO A 339 -28.28 30.25 -2.57
N PRO A 340 -27.29 31.16 -2.53
CA PRO A 340 -26.55 31.43 -1.31
C PRO A 340 -27.38 32.28 -0.33
N PRO A 341 -27.20 32.13 0.99
CA PRO A 341 -27.84 33.01 1.96
C PRO A 341 -27.17 34.39 1.95
N HIS A 342 -28.01 35.39 2.21
CA HIS A 342 -27.73 36.81 2.12
C HIS A 342 -26.55 37.30 2.97
N HIS A 343 -25.72 38.13 2.33
CA HIS A 343 -24.81 39.06 2.97
C HIS A 343 -25.59 40.09 3.81
N PHE A 344 -25.21 40.21 5.09
CA PHE A 344 -25.30 41.48 5.81
C PHE A 344 -23.93 42.17 5.74
N SER A 345 -23.88 43.33 5.07
CA SER A 345 -22.77 44.27 5.19
C SER A 345 -22.90 45.07 6.50
N PRO A 346 -21.79 45.60 7.02
CA PRO A 346 -21.74 47.05 7.12
C PRO A 346 -20.48 47.66 6.51
N GLN A 347 -20.61 48.95 6.21
CA GLN A 347 -19.83 49.73 5.28
C GLN A 347 -18.45 50.16 5.81
N LEU A 348 -17.60 50.45 4.81
CA LEU A 348 -16.34 51.19 4.83
C LEU A 348 -16.41 52.53 5.61
N HIS A 349 -15.36 52.82 6.37
CA HIS A 349 -14.71 54.13 6.35
C HIS A 349 -13.19 53.95 6.33
N SER A 350 -12.54 54.78 5.50
CA SER A 350 -11.12 54.76 5.13
C SER A 350 -10.31 55.79 5.96
N PRO A 351 -9.05 56.12 5.64
CA PRO A 351 -7.86 55.63 6.34
C PRO A 351 -7.05 56.74 7.02
N VAL A 352 -6.23 56.40 8.03
CA VAL A 352 -5.18 57.30 8.54
C VAL A 352 -3.85 56.56 8.66
N ARG A 353 -2.84 57.13 8.01
CA ARG A 353 -1.41 56.80 8.05
C ARG A 353 -0.82 57.01 9.44
N THR A 354 0.16 56.17 9.83
CA THR A 354 1.49 56.50 10.39
C THR A 354 2.20 55.19 10.76
N SER A 355 3.33 54.85 10.14
CA SER A 355 4.71 55.12 10.58
C SER A 355 5.31 54.04 11.50
N SER A 356 6.35 53.38 10.97
CA SER A 356 7.58 52.92 11.66
C SER A 356 7.46 52.06 12.93
N ARG A 357 8.07 50.86 12.91
CA ARG A 357 9.32 50.57 13.64
C ARG A 357 9.75 49.11 13.46
N LEU A 358 11.04 48.93 13.15
CA LEU A 358 11.80 47.72 13.43
C LEU A 358 11.75 47.40 14.93
N ALA A 359 11.71 46.12 15.27
CA ALA A 359 12.27 45.63 16.53
C ALA A 359 12.80 44.20 16.35
N THR A 360 14.10 44.12 16.54
CA THR A 360 14.97 42.95 16.59
C THR A 360 14.79 42.19 17.92
N MET A 361 15.09 40.88 17.88
CA MET A 361 15.27 39.84 18.93
C MET A 361 15.53 40.26 20.40
N PRO A 362 15.36 39.31 21.36
CA PRO A 362 16.55 38.57 21.79
C PRO A 362 16.37 37.06 22.03
N ARG A 363 17.47 36.36 21.74
CA ARG A 363 17.89 35.04 22.26
C ARG A 363 17.74 34.96 23.78
N VAL A 364 17.37 33.78 24.28
CA VAL A 364 17.76 33.31 25.62
C VAL A 364 18.69 32.11 25.45
N LEU A 365 19.95 32.30 25.82
CA LEU A 365 20.94 31.28 26.11
C LEU A 365 21.05 31.15 27.64
N SER A 366 21.00 29.93 28.16
CA SER A 366 21.81 29.46 29.31
C SER A 366 21.41 28.01 29.60
N SER A 367 22.27 27.04 29.29
CA SER A 367 23.21 26.36 30.22
C SER A 367 22.65 25.00 30.67
N ILE A 368 23.10 23.90 30.07
CA ILE A 368 24.12 22.98 30.61
C ILE A 368 23.74 22.38 31.97
N SER A 369 23.33 21.11 31.96
CA SER A 369 23.80 20.13 32.94
C SER A 369 23.89 18.75 32.30
N THR A 370 25.00 18.10 32.62
CA THR A 370 25.61 16.88 32.10
C THR A 370 25.03 15.55 32.62
N SER A 371 25.36 14.48 31.90
CA SER A 371 25.25 13.04 32.24
C SER A 371 23.86 12.43 31.97
N ASN A 372 23.69 11.27 31.32
CA ASN A 372 24.52 10.08 31.28
C ASN A 372 24.52 9.41 29.90
N LYS A 373 25.63 8.76 29.60
CA LYS A 373 25.81 7.76 28.55
C LYS A 373 24.93 6.54 28.87
N ASP A 374 24.40 5.89 27.83
CA ASP A 374 24.55 4.43 27.64
C ASP A 374 23.96 4.00 26.29
N SER A 375 24.89 3.77 25.36
CA SER A 375 24.98 2.61 24.46
C SER A 375 23.71 1.81 24.16
N PHE A 376 23.24 1.86 22.91
CA PHE A 376 22.67 0.69 22.24
C PHE A 376 22.98 0.73 20.73
N PHE A 377 24.00 -0.03 20.34
CA PHE A 377 24.18 -0.60 19.01
C PHE A 377 24.22 -2.13 19.21
N VAL A 378 23.30 -2.86 18.59
CA VAL A 378 23.52 -4.13 17.86
C VAL A 378 22.40 -4.27 16.83
#